data_AF-A0A4W3GHM6-F1
#
_entry.id   AF-A0A4W3GHM6-F1
#
_cell.length_a   1.000
_cell.length_b   1.000
_cell.length_c   1.000
_cell.angle_alpha   90.00
_cell.angle_beta   90.00
_cell.angle_gamma   90.00
#
_symmetry.space_group_name_H-M   'P 1'
#
loop_
_entity.id
_entity.type
_entity.pdbx_description
1 polymer ?
#
loop_
_entity_poly.entity_id
_entity_poly.type
_entity_poly.pdbx_seq_one_letter_code
_entity_poly.pdbx_strand_id
1 'polypeptide(L)'
;GQGQNPARQASVAASIPYSVPAWSCQMICGSGLKAVCLGAQSILTENARIVVAGGVECMSKAPHVVPMRVGVKVGDMSLQDTILCDGLMDAFYNYHMGVTAENVAMQWHVSREEQDKFAVQSQNRTEAAQKAGYFEKEIVPVSVPSRRGPIEVSTDEFPRHGSTFEAMSKLKPAFAKGVSGTVTAANASGINDGAAVILMKKSEADKKCLKPLAQIVSWVEAGLHPAI
;
A
#
# COMPACT_ATOMS: atom_id res chain seq x y z
N GLY A 1 -17.62 6.08 3.35
CA GLY A 1 -17.02 6.56 2.09
C GLY A 1 -16.10 7.74 2.38
N GLN A 2 -15.13 8.02 1.51
CA GLN A 2 -14.04 8.99 1.75
C GLN A 2 -14.36 10.45 1.32
N GLY A 3 -15.64 10.75 1.05
CA GLY A 3 -16.04 12.04 0.45
C GLY A 3 -15.69 12.15 -1.04
N GLN A 4 -15.92 13.33 -1.62
CA GLN A 4 -15.65 13.56 -3.04
C GLN A 4 -14.15 13.74 -3.30
N ASN A 5 -13.59 12.95 -4.22
CA ASN A 5 -12.22 13.05 -4.72
C ASN A 5 -11.15 13.24 -3.60
N PRO A 6 -10.75 12.16 -2.90
CA PRO A 6 -9.77 12.23 -1.81
C PRO A 6 -8.42 12.86 -2.21
N ALA A 7 -7.95 12.64 -3.44
CA ALA A 7 -6.74 13.27 -3.95
C ALA A 7 -6.86 14.81 -3.99
N ARG A 8 -8.04 15.31 -4.33
CA ARG A 8 -8.33 16.75 -4.29
C ARG A 8 -8.41 17.29 -2.86
N GLN A 9 -9.02 16.55 -1.95
CA GLN A 9 -9.04 16.91 -0.52
C GLN A 9 -7.61 17.02 0.03
N ALA A 10 -6.75 16.04 -0.25
CA ALA A 10 -5.35 16.05 0.15
C ALA A 10 -4.57 17.23 -0.46
N SER A 11 -4.76 17.50 -1.76
CA SER A 11 -4.14 18.63 -2.45
C SER A 11 -4.47 19.97 -1.79
N VAL A 12 -5.75 20.24 -1.52
CA VAL A 12 -6.19 21.48 -0.86
C VAL A 12 -5.73 21.55 0.59
N ALA A 13 -5.78 20.43 1.33
CA ALA A 13 -5.29 20.36 2.71
C ALA A 13 -3.78 20.64 2.80
N ALA A 14 -3.00 20.27 1.77
CA ALA A 14 -1.59 20.63 1.61
C ALA A 14 -1.38 22.08 1.11
N SER A 15 -2.42 22.92 1.12
CA SER A 15 -2.38 24.31 0.65
C SER A 15 -2.03 24.49 -0.83
N ILE A 16 -2.23 23.46 -1.65
CA ILE A 16 -2.12 23.60 -3.12
C ILE A 16 -3.34 24.40 -3.62
N PRO A 17 -3.16 25.42 -4.48
CA PRO A 17 -4.25 26.30 -4.92
C PRO A 17 -5.41 25.55 -5.59
N TYR A 18 -6.63 26.09 -5.44
CA TYR A 18 -7.82 25.52 -6.08
C TYR A 18 -7.75 25.48 -7.62
N SER A 19 -6.90 26.29 -8.26
CA SER A 19 -6.70 26.23 -9.70
C SER A 19 -5.95 24.98 -10.17
N VAL A 20 -5.25 24.26 -9.29
CA VAL A 20 -4.48 23.06 -9.64
C VAL A 20 -5.40 21.84 -9.67
N PRO A 21 -5.48 21.08 -10.77
CA PRO A 21 -6.29 19.87 -10.82
C PRO A 21 -5.68 18.75 -9.96
N ALA A 22 -6.53 17.92 -9.36
CA ALA A 22 -6.12 16.74 -8.59
C ALA A 22 -7.16 15.62 -8.74
N TRP A 23 -6.69 14.39 -8.87
CA TRP A 23 -7.51 13.20 -9.14
C TRP A 23 -6.74 11.94 -8.69
N SER A 24 -7.45 10.82 -8.58
CA SER A 24 -6.89 9.53 -8.16
C SER A 24 -6.98 8.50 -9.28
N CYS A 25 -6.01 7.59 -9.35
CA CYS A 25 -6.11 6.33 -10.07
C CYS A 25 -6.20 5.16 -9.09
N GLN A 26 -6.84 4.07 -9.51
CA GLN A 26 -6.91 2.83 -8.75
C GLN A 26 -6.35 1.70 -9.63
N MET A 27 -5.34 1.02 -9.11
CA MET A 27 -4.73 -0.21 -9.63
C MET A 27 -4.33 -1.12 -8.46
N ILE A 28 -5.22 -1.29 -7.47
CA ILE A 28 -5.02 -2.02 -6.20
C ILE A 28 -3.64 -1.65 -5.59
N CYS A 29 -2.77 -2.63 -5.31
CA CYS A 29 -1.44 -2.43 -4.74
C CYS A 29 -0.52 -1.58 -5.63
N GLY A 30 -0.76 -1.55 -6.95
CA GLY A 30 0.02 -0.79 -7.92
C GLY A 30 -0.37 0.69 -8.02
N SER A 31 -1.43 1.14 -7.33
CA SER A 31 -2.00 2.50 -7.50
C SER A 31 -0.98 3.62 -7.30
N GLY A 32 -0.18 3.56 -6.23
CA GLY A 32 0.79 4.61 -5.91
C GLY A 32 1.90 4.72 -6.95
N LEU A 33 2.43 3.59 -7.43
CA LEU A 33 3.44 3.58 -8.48
C LEU A 33 2.85 3.97 -9.85
N LYS A 34 1.61 3.53 -10.14
CA LYS A 34 0.90 3.94 -11.36
C LYS A 34 0.68 5.45 -11.41
N ALA A 35 0.42 6.10 -10.28
CA ALA A 35 0.34 7.56 -10.20
C ALA A 35 1.66 8.23 -10.61
N VAL A 36 2.82 7.67 -10.21
CA VAL A 36 4.14 8.16 -10.64
C VAL A 36 4.31 8.01 -12.15
N CYS A 37 3.92 6.86 -12.72
CA CYS A 37 3.97 6.63 -14.17
C CYS A 37 3.08 7.62 -14.93
N LEU A 38 1.84 7.83 -14.48
CA LEU A 38 0.90 8.79 -15.08
C LEU A 38 1.41 10.23 -14.96
N GLY A 39 2.02 10.57 -13.82
CA GLY A 39 2.69 11.86 -13.62
C GLY A 39 3.84 12.07 -14.60
N ALA A 40 4.72 11.08 -14.77
CA ALA A 40 5.81 11.11 -15.75
C ALA A 40 5.27 11.23 -17.19
N GLN A 41 4.23 10.46 -17.55
CA GLN A 41 3.57 10.55 -18.86
C GLN A 41 3.00 11.93 -19.14
N SER A 42 2.35 12.57 -18.15
CA SER A 42 1.80 13.93 -18.33
C SER A 42 2.90 14.98 -18.56
N ILE A 43 4.08 14.79 -17.95
CA ILE A 43 5.25 15.67 -18.15
C ILE A 43 5.89 15.44 -19.52
N LEU A 44 6.01 14.17 -19.94
CA LEU A 44 6.57 13.81 -21.25
C LEU A 44 5.69 14.29 -22.40
N THR A 45 4.36 14.21 -22.23
CA THR A 45 3.37 14.72 -23.20
C THR A 45 3.13 16.22 -23.08
N GLU A 46 3.90 16.92 -22.23
CA GLU A 46 3.87 18.38 -22.02
C GLU A 46 2.53 18.93 -21.50
N ASN A 47 1.63 18.07 -21.03
CA ASN A 47 0.37 18.43 -20.39
C ASN A 47 0.57 18.96 -18.95
N ALA A 48 1.71 18.65 -18.34
CA ALA A 48 2.12 19.19 -17.05
C ALA A 48 3.61 19.55 -17.03
N ARG A 49 3.98 20.53 -16.19
CA ARG A 49 5.40 20.88 -15.96
C ARG A 49 5.96 20.24 -14.69
N ILE A 50 5.12 20.18 -13.65
CA ILE A 50 5.44 19.65 -12.32
C ILE A 50 4.22 18.87 -11.85
N VAL A 51 4.43 17.69 -11.29
CA VAL A 51 3.37 16.82 -10.77
C VAL A 51 3.76 16.31 -9.39
N VAL A 52 2.83 16.35 -8.45
CA VAL A 52 2.91 15.58 -7.21
C VAL A 52 2.20 14.26 -7.46
N ALA A 53 2.90 13.14 -7.28
CA ALA A 53 2.39 11.80 -7.53
C ALA A 53 2.68 10.89 -6.34
N GLY A 54 1.82 9.93 -6.05
CA GLY A 54 1.98 9.05 -4.91
C GLY A 54 0.74 8.21 -4.66
N GLY A 55 0.71 7.58 -3.49
CA GLY A 55 -0.44 6.82 -3.00
C GLY A 55 -0.64 7.07 -1.52
N VAL A 56 -1.88 7.01 -1.07
CA VAL A 56 -2.24 7.04 0.34
C VAL A 56 -3.35 6.03 0.56
N GLU A 57 -3.33 5.38 1.71
CA GLU A 57 -4.38 4.48 2.15
C GLU A 57 -4.58 4.64 3.66
N CYS A 58 -5.78 4.34 4.14
CA CYS A 58 -6.05 4.23 5.58
C CYS A 58 -7.06 3.11 5.79
N MET A 59 -6.60 1.86 5.73
CA MET A 59 -7.49 0.69 5.79
C MET A 59 -8.21 0.59 7.14
N SER A 60 -7.62 1.08 8.23
CA SER A 60 -8.29 1.18 9.55
C SER A 60 -9.57 2.01 9.54
N LYS A 61 -9.76 2.88 8.54
CA LYS A 61 -10.99 3.69 8.35
C LYS A 61 -11.90 3.16 7.24
N ALA A 62 -11.58 2.00 6.64
CA ALA A 62 -12.43 1.37 5.65
C ALA A 62 -13.79 0.99 6.29
N PRO A 63 -14.92 1.44 5.71
CA PRO A 63 -16.23 1.15 6.28
C PRO A 63 -16.64 -0.29 5.99
N HIS A 64 -17.55 -0.84 6.79
CA HIS A 64 -18.37 -1.93 6.28
C HIS A 64 -19.54 -1.37 5.44
N VAL A 65 -20.06 -2.16 4.49
CA VAL A 65 -21.14 -1.76 3.59
C VAL A 65 -22.28 -2.76 3.54
N VAL A 66 -23.49 -2.27 3.29
CA VAL A 66 -24.71 -3.06 3.06
C VAL A 66 -25.47 -2.45 1.87
N PRO A 67 -25.79 -3.20 0.81
CA PRO A 67 -26.48 -2.68 -0.37
C PRO A 67 -27.98 -2.45 -0.09
N MET A 68 -28.32 -1.31 0.54
CA MET A 68 -29.68 -1.01 1.01
C MET A 68 -30.56 -0.19 0.05
N ARG A 69 -30.02 0.32 -1.07
CA ARG A 69 -30.73 1.30 -1.90
C ARG A 69 -32.07 0.80 -2.47
N VAL A 70 -32.16 -0.49 -2.79
CA VAL A 70 -33.39 -1.13 -3.30
C VAL A 70 -34.31 -1.60 -2.16
N GLY A 71 -33.81 -1.64 -0.91
CA GLY A 71 -34.49 -2.20 0.25
C GLY A 71 -34.49 -3.74 0.27
N VAL A 72 -34.65 -4.32 1.45
CA VAL A 72 -34.82 -5.78 1.63
C VAL A 72 -36.24 -6.08 2.06
N LYS A 73 -36.96 -6.80 1.22
CA LYS A 73 -38.37 -7.13 1.43
C LYS A 73 -38.56 -8.16 2.54
N VAL A 74 -37.80 -9.26 2.50
CA VAL A 74 -37.74 -10.35 3.50
C VAL A 74 -36.37 -11.03 3.33
N GLY A 75 -35.69 -11.37 4.43
CA GLY A 75 -34.44 -12.14 4.43
C GLY A 75 -33.25 -11.43 5.09
N ASP A 76 -32.17 -12.16 5.27
CA ASP A 76 -30.94 -11.68 5.91
C ASP A 76 -30.10 -10.80 4.98
N MET A 77 -29.25 -9.97 5.59
CA MET A 77 -28.19 -9.23 4.89
C MET A 77 -26.87 -9.34 5.63
N SER A 78 -25.79 -9.47 4.87
CA SER A 78 -24.43 -9.40 5.41
C SER A 78 -23.92 -7.96 5.44
N LEU A 79 -23.30 -7.60 6.56
CA LEU A 79 -22.45 -6.42 6.67
C LEU A 79 -21.09 -6.78 6.05
N GLN A 80 -20.81 -6.24 4.87
CA GLN A 80 -19.62 -6.61 4.08
C GLN A 80 -18.43 -5.74 4.47
N ASP A 81 -17.28 -6.36 4.68
CA ASP A 81 -16.02 -5.66 4.95
C ASP A 81 -15.39 -5.18 3.64
N THR A 82 -15.24 -3.86 3.47
CA THR A 82 -14.66 -3.28 2.24
C THR A 82 -13.17 -3.52 2.09
N ILE A 83 -12.43 -3.80 3.17
CA ILE A 83 -11.03 -4.23 3.07
C ILE A 83 -10.97 -5.53 2.28
N LEU A 84 -11.86 -6.47 2.62
CA LEU A 84 -11.91 -7.76 1.95
C LEU A 84 -12.49 -7.60 0.55
N CYS A 85 -13.71 -7.09 0.40
CA CYS A 85 -14.40 -7.14 -0.89
C CYS A 85 -13.80 -6.21 -1.96
N ASP A 86 -13.22 -5.06 -1.58
CA ASP A 86 -12.70 -4.09 -2.56
C ASP A 86 -11.16 -4.20 -2.72
N GLY A 87 -10.46 -4.81 -1.76
CA GLY A 87 -9.00 -4.82 -1.71
C GLY A 87 -8.33 -6.19 -1.73
N LEU A 88 -8.86 -7.16 -0.97
CA LEU A 88 -8.14 -8.41 -0.67
C LEU A 88 -8.81 -9.69 -1.17
N MET A 89 -9.97 -9.60 -1.82
CA MET A 89 -10.66 -10.73 -2.44
C MET A 89 -10.51 -10.66 -3.95
N ASP A 90 -10.09 -11.78 -4.56
CA ASP A 90 -10.01 -11.88 -6.01
C ASP A 90 -11.42 -11.87 -6.61
N ALA A 91 -11.67 -10.99 -7.57
CA ALA A 91 -12.99 -10.84 -8.17
C ALA A 91 -13.39 -12.00 -9.08
N PHE A 92 -12.43 -12.81 -9.56
CA PHE A 92 -12.67 -13.88 -10.52
C PHE A 92 -12.83 -15.25 -9.86
N TYR A 93 -12.05 -15.53 -8.83
CA TYR A 93 -12.03 -16.79 -8.08
C TYR A 93 -12.69 -16.71 -6.70
N ASN A 94 -13.01 -15.50 -6.23
CA ASN A 94 -13.70 -15.25 -4.97
C ASN A 94 -13.00 -15.88 -3.75
N TYR A 95 -11.68 -15.72 -3.67
CA TYR A 95 -10.88 -16.07 -2.49
C TYR A 95 -9.94 -14.92 -2.10
N HIS A 96 -9.38 -15.01 -0.90
CA HIS A 96 -8.43 -14.03 -0.39
C HIS A 96 -7.11 -14.03 -1.18
N MET A 97 -6.43 -12.89 -1.33
CA MET A 97 -5.08 -12.79 -1.94
C MET A 97 -4.05 -13.72 -1.28
N GLY A 98 -4.26 -14.05 -0.01
CA GLY A 98 -3.43 -15.05 0.68
C GLY A 98 -3.48 -16.44 0.02
N VAL A 99 -4.55 -16.76 -0.71
CA VAL A 99 -4.67 -18.00 -1.49
C VAL A 99 -3.88 -17.93 -2.81
N THR A 100 -3.78 -16.76 -3.46
CA THR A 100 -2.88 -16.62 -4.63
C THR A 100 -1.44 -16.84 -4.22
N ALA A 101 -1.03 -16.34 -3.05
CA ALA A 101 0.28 -16.59 -2.49
C ALA A 101 0.54 -18.09 -2.23
N GLU A 102 -0.47 -18.84 -1.76
CA GLU A 102 -0.36 -20.31 -1.65
C GLU A 102 -0.25 -20.99 -3.02
N ASN A 103 -0.97 -20.52 -4.04
CA ASN A 103 -0.86 -21.05 -5.40
C ASN A 103 0.54 -20.83 -5.97
N VAL A 104 1.13 -19.64 -5.76
CA VAL A 104 2.51 -19.34 -6.15
C VAL A 104 3.49 -20.24 -5.38
N ALA A 105 3.33 -20.36 -4.07
CA ALA A 105 4.18 -21.24 -3.27
C ALA A 105 4.13 -22.69 -3.76
N MET A 106 2.94 -23.18 -4.12
CA MET A 106 2.74 -24.52 -4.66
C MET A 106 3.37 -24.70 -6.04
N GLN A 107 3.12 -23.78 -6.97
CA GLN A 107 3.56 -23.87 -8.36
C GLN A 107 5.08 -23.70 -8.51
N TRP A 108 5.69 -22.83 -7.70
CA TRP A 108 7.14 -22.59 -7.71
C TRP A 108 7.89 -23.34 -6.61
N HIS A 109 7.21 -24.21 -5.87
CA HIS A 109 7.78 -25.02 -4.79
C HIS A 109 8.50 -24.22 -3.70
N VAL A 110 7.98 -23.04 -3.35
CA VAL A 110 8.52 -22.19 -2.29
C VAL A 110 8.05 -22.72 -0.94
N SER A 111 8.95 -23.37 -0.22
CA SER A 111 8.62 -24.03 1.05
C SER A 111 8.28 -23.03 2.15
N ARG A 112 7.53 -23.50 3.16
CA ARG A 112 7.25 -22.73 4.39
C ARG A 112 8.53 -22.22 5.06
N GLU A 113 9.58 -23.05 5.07
CA GLU A 113 10.86 -22.69 5.68
C GLU A 113 11.53 -21.53 4.93
N GLU A 114 11.49 -21.52 3.60
CA GLU A 114 12.03 -20.40 2.79
C GLU A 114 11.25 -19.11 3.02
N GLN A 115 9.93 -19.19 3.09
CA GLN A 115 9.06 -18.04 3.39
C GLN A 115 9.38 -17.45 4.77
N ASP A 116 9.48 -18.29 5.80
CA ASP A 116 9.78 -17.84 7.16
C ASP A 116 11.22 -17.30 7.29
N LYS A 117 12.21 -17.92 6.62
CA LYS A 117 13.59 -17.39 6.58
C LYS A 117 13.64 -16.01 5.93
N PHE A 118 12.92 -15.82 4.82
CA PHE A 118 12.83 -14.54 4.15
C PHE A 118 12.16 -13.49 5.04
N ALA A 119 11.07 -13.85 5.74
CA ALA A 119 10.39 -12.97 6.66
C ALA A 119 11.27 -12.53 7.84
N VAL A 120 12.02 -13.45 8.47
CA VAL A 120 13.00 -13.11 9.52
C VAL A 120 14.07 -12.18 8.97
N GLN A 121 14.60 -12.45 7.78
CA GLN A 121 15.59 -11.59 7.15
C GLN A 121 15.05 -10.19 6.90
N SER A 122 13.80 -10.07 6.43
CA SER A 122 13.12 -8.79 6.23
C SER A 122 12.99 -8.01 7.55
N GLN A 123 12.49 -8.65 8.61
CA GLN A 123 12.35 -8.04 9.93
C GLN A 123 13.69 -7.54 10.50
N ASN A 124 14.74 -8.38 10.43
CA ASN A 124 16.05 -8.03 10.97
C ASN A 124 16.74 -6.92 10.17
N ARG A 125 16.54 -6.87 8.84
CA ARG A 125 17.01 -5.75 8.01
C ARG A 125 16.31 -4.45 8.38
N THR A 126 14.99 -4.48 8.56
CA THR A 126 14.23 -3.29 8.96
C THR A 126 14.61 -2.81 10.36
N GLU A 127 14.77 -3.72 11.33
CA GLU A 127 15.27 -3.38 12.67
C GLU A 127 16.65 -2.71 12.61
N ALA A 128 17.58 -3.27 11.82
CA ALA A 128 18.90 -2.67 11.64
C ALA A 128 18.83 -1.28 10.98
N ALA A 129 17.98 -1.10 9.97
CA ALA A 129 17.78 0.18 9.29
C ALA A 129 17.15 1.24 10.21
N GLN A 130 16.17 0.85 11.04
CA GLN A 130 15.59 1.73 12.06
C GLN A 130 16.63 2.16 13.09
N LYS A 131 17.43 1.22 13.62
CA LYS A 131 18.50 1.53 14.59
C LYS A 131 19.62 2.38 13.98
N ALA A 132 19.84 2.28 12.68
CA ALA A 132 20.84 3.06 11.95
C ALA A 132 20.30 4.42 11.45
N GLY A 133 19.03 4.75 11.69
CA GLY A 133 18.43 6.02 11.31
C GLY A 133 18.19 6.18 9.79
N TYR A 134 18.11 5.08 9.03
CA TYR A 134 18.01 5.17 7.56
C TYR A 134 16.69 5.79 7.08
N PHE A 135 15.61 5.63 7.84
CA PHE A 135 14.28 6.15 7.49
C PHE A 135 14.04 7.60 7.95
N GLU A 136 14.94 8.18 8.76
CA GLU A 136 14.76 9.52 9.33
C GLU A 136 14.59 10.61 8.26
N LYS A 137 15.22 10.42 7.08
CA LYS A 137 15.17 11.39 5.99
C LYS A 137 13.90 11.32 5.14
N GLU A 138 13.22 10.17 5.13
CA GLU A 138 12.07 9.93 4.27
C GLU A 138 10.73 9.99 5.03
N ILE A 139 10.74 9.74 6.33
CA ILE A 139 9.53 9.86 7.16
C ILE A 139 9.26 11.32 7.49
N VAL A 140 8.06 11.78 7.14
CA VAL A 140 7.50 13.05 7.62
C VAL A 140 6.63 12.76 8.84
N PRO A 141 6.93 13.34 10.02
CA PRO A 141 6.14 13.09 11.23
C PRO A 141 4.66 13.50 11.07
N VAL A 142 3.76 12.67 11.58
CA VAL A 142 2.31 12.92 11.57
C VAL A 142 1.85 13.26 12.98
N SER A 143 1.21 14.43 13.12
CA SER A 143 0.60 14.84 14.39
C SER A 143 -0.80 14.25 14.54
N VAL A 144 -0.99 13.41 15.55
CA VAL A 144 -2.25 12.72 15.86
C VAL A 144 -2.89 13.35 17.11
N PRO A 145 -4.11 13.89 17.01
CA PRO A 145 -4.82 14.41 18.19
C PRO A 145 -5.04 13.33 19.26
N SER A 146 -4.71 13.63 20.51
CA SER A 146 -5.03 12.77 21.66
C SER A 146 -5.62 13.58 22.81
N ARG A 147 -6.29 12.90 23.76
CA ARG A 147 -6.89 13.54 24.94
C ARG A 147 -5.86 14.30 25.80
N ARG A 148 -4.58 13.93 25.75
CA ARG A 148 -3.49 14.55 26.53
C ARG A 148 -2.70 15.59 25.72
N GLY A 149 -3.14 15.91 24.51
CA GLY A 149 -2.41 16.74 23.54
C GLY A 149 -2.01 15.94 22.29
N PRO A 150 -1.56 16.61 21.22
CA PRO A 150 -1.12 15.92 20.00
C PRO A 150 0.08 15.01 20.28
N ILE A 151 0.06 13.81 19.71
CA ILE A 151 1.16 12.85 19.72
C ILE A 151 1.78 12.86 18.32
N GLU A 152 3.10 12.89 18.25
CA GLU A 152 3.80 12.77 16.98
C GLU A 152 4.10 11.30 16.67
N VAL A 153 3.78 10.88 15.45
CA VAL A 153 4.09 9.54 14.92
C VAL A 153 5.12 9.70 13.81
N SER A 154 6.31 9.16 14.03
CA SER A 154 7.47 9.30 13.13
C SER A 154 8.29 8.01 12.98
N THR A 155 7.74 6.88 13.44
CA THR A 155 8.40 5.57 13.40
C THR A 155 7.42 4.53 12.86
N ASP A 156 7.87 3.69 11.92
CA ASP A 156 7.07 2.55 11.48
C ASP A 156 6.81 1.58 12.64
N GLU A 157 5.53 1.31 12.90
CA GLU A 157 5.09 0.50 14.05
C GLU A 157 4.98 -1.00 13.77
N PHE A 158 4.91 -1.40 12.50
CA PHE A 158 4.71 -2.79 12.10
C PHE A 158 5.93 -3.73 12.29
N PRO A 159 7.19 -3.26 12.13
CA PRO A 159 8.36 -4.12 12.35
C PRO A 159 8.40 -4.74 13.75
N ARG A 160 8.74 -6.03 13.81
CA ARG A 160 8.83 -6.82 15.05
C ARG A 160 10.30 -7.12 15.35
N HIS A 161 10.91 -6.26 16.16
CA HIS A 161 12.32 -6.42 16.55
C HIS A 161 12.57 -7.75 17.27
N GLY A 162 13.75 -8.33 17.06
CA GLY A 162 14.13 -9.62 17.64
C GLY A 162 13.37 -10.81 17.02
N SER A 163 12.88 -10.66 15.80
CA SER A 163 12.21 -11.74 15.07
C SER A 163 13.15 -12.95 14.87
N THR A 164 12.66 -14.15 15.20
CA THR A 164 13.42 -15.40 15.05
C THR A 164 12.66 -16.43 14.22
N PHE A 165 13.40 -17.30 13.55
CA PHE A 165 12.84 -18.40 12.77
C PHE A 165 12.01 -19.36 13.65
N GLU A 166 12.48 -19.63 14.88
CA GLU A 166 11.77 -20.49 15.82
C GLU A 166 10.39 -19.92 16.22
N ALA A 167 10.28 -18.60 16.39
CA ALA A 167 8.99 -17.96 16.68
C ALA A 167 8.05 -18.00 15.47
N MET A 168 8.55 -17.70 14.27
CA MET A 168 7.73 -17.68 13.05
C MET A 168 7.22 -19.06 12.66
N SER A 169 8.06 -20.09 12.73
CA SER A 169 7.70 -21.47 12.37
C SER A 169 6.56 -22.06 13.20
N LYS A 170 6.31 -21.53 14.41
CA LYS A 170 5.20 -21.95 15.28
C LYS A 170 3.83 -21.41 14.84
N LEU A 171 3.79 -20.43 13.92
CA LEU A 171 2.53 -19.83 13.50
C LEU A 171 1.74 -20.74 12.55
N LYS A 172 0.43 -20.73 12.76
CA LYS A 172 -0.53 -21.47 11.94
C LYS A 172 -0.76 -20.74 10.60
N PRO A 173 -1.04 -21.50 9.52
CA PRO A 173 -1.43 -20.91 8.25
C PRO A 173 -2.68 -20.02 8.39
N ALA A 174 -2.69 -18.90 7.68
CA ALA A 174 -3.72 -17.87 7.81
C ALA A 174 -4.90 -18.06 6.84
N PHE A 175 -4.67 -18.71 5.69
CA PHE A 175 -5.61 -18.70 4.57
C PHE A 175 -6.13 -20.08 4.13
N ALA A 176 -5.34 -21.14 4.30
CA ALA A 176 -5.77 -22.50 3.98
C ALA A 176 -6.51 -23.14 5.17
N LYS A 177 -7.79 -23.52 4.98
CA LYS A 177 -8.53 -24.34 5.93
C LYS A 177 -8.23 -25.83 5.68
N GLY A 178 -7.34 -26.40 6.48
CA GLY A 178 -7.25 -27.86 6.65
C GLY A 178 -6.24 -28.59 5.77
N VAL A 179 -4.96 -28.45 6.12
CA VAL A 179 -3.79 -29.26 5.70
C VAL A 179 -3.05 -28.66 4.49
N SER A 180 -1.84 -28.15 4.76
CA SER A 180 -0.80 -27.63 3.82
C SER A 180 -0.80 -26.15 3.41
N GLY A 181 -1.33 -25.23 4.23
CA GLY A 181 -1.00 -23.82 4.04
C GLY A 181 0.44 -23.49 4.47
N THR A 182 1.10 -22.63 3.72
CA THR A 182 2.46 -22.14 4.00
C THR A 182 2.45 -20.67 4.42
N VAL A 183 1.42 -19.92 4.03
CA VAL A 183 1.32 -18.48 4.30
C VAL A 183 0.74 -18.26 5.70
N THR A 184 1.43 -17.46 6.51
CA THR A 184 1.10 -17.10 7.89
C THR A 184 1.09 -15.60 8.08
N ALA A 185 0.61 -15.14 9.24
CA ALA A 185 0.67 -13.73 9.62
C ALA A 185 2.09 -13.17 9.78
N ALA A 186 3.14 -14.00 9.90
CA ALA A 186 4.52 -13.52 9.99
C ALA A 186 5.25 -13.44 8.64
N ASN A 187 4.81 -14.20 7.64
CA ASN A 187 5.42 -14.21 6.31
C ASN A 187 4.53 -13.56 5.23
N ALA A 188 3.43 -12.92 5.64
CA ALA A 188 2.61 -12.03 4.84
C ALA A 188 2.78 -10.57 5.30
N SER A 189 2.55 -9.62 4.39
CA SER A 189 2.61 -8.19 4.72
C SER A 189 1.47 -7.75 5.64
N GLY A 190 1.70 -6.64 6.34
CA GLY A 190 0.67 -5.92 7.08
C GLY A 190 -0.10 -4.94 6.21
N ILE A 191 -0.67 -3.95 6.89
CA ILE A 191 -1.37 -2.80 6.33
C ILE A 191 -0.49 -1.58 6.60
N ASN A 192 -0.24 -0.76 5.58
CA ASN A 192 0.73 0.34 5.64
C ASN A 192 0.19 1.62 5.00
N ASP A 193 0.82 2.74 5.36
CA ASP A 193 0.41 4.09 4.96
C ASP A 193 1.30 4.67 3.83
N GLY A 194 0.82 5.75 3.23
CA GLY A 194 1.21 6.26 1.90
C GLY A 194 2.57 6.95 1.76
N ALA A 195 2.90 7.29 0.51
CA ALA A 195 4.10 8.05 0.12
C ALA A 195 3.82 8.94 -1.11
N ALA A 196 4.61 10.00 -1.28
CA ALA A 196 4.50 10.91 -2.43
C ALA A 196 5.88 11.41 -2.92
N VAL A 197 5.95 11.74 -4.20
CA VAL A 197 7.12 12.28 -4.89
C VAL A 197 6.74 13.47 -5.76
N ILE A 198 7.70 14.35 -6.00
CA ILE A 198 7.57 15.48 -6.92
C ILE A 198 8.32 15.16 -8.21
N LEU A 199 7.63 15.25 -9.34
CA LEU A 199 8.14 14.97 -10.67
C LEU A 199 8.23 16.26 -11.48
N MET A 200 9.30 16.42 -12.24
CA MET A 200 9.48 17.51 -13.21
C MET A 200 10.54 17.12 -14.24
N LYS A 201 10.57 17.80 -15.41
CA LYS A 201 11.68 17.64 -16.37
C LYS A 201 12.99 18.08 -15.72
N LYS A 202 14.11 17.45 -16.10
CA LYS A 202 15.45 17.88 -15.65
C LYS A 202 15.70 19.37 -15.90
N SER A 203 15.30 19.87 -17.06
CA SER A 203 15.43 21.29 -17.40
C SER A 203 14.62 22.21 -16.48
N GLU A 204 13.49 21.76 -15.94
CA GLU A 204 12.70 22.51 -14.96
C GLU A 204 13.36 22.48 -13.57
N ALA A 205 13.93 21.34 -13.18
CA ALA A 205 14.72 21.24 -11.96
C ALA A 205 15.97 22.16 -12.01
N ASP A 206 16.69 22.16 -13.13
CA ASP A 206 17.88 22.98 -13.34
C ASP A 206 17.54 24.50 -13.27
N LYS A 207 16.42 24.93 -13.90
CA LYS A 207 15.92 26.32 -13.80
C LYS A 207 15.60 26.75 -12.37
N LYS A 208 15.18 25.81 -11.53
CA LYS A 208 14.83 26.04 -10.12
C LYS A 208 15.99 25.78 -9.16
N CYS A 209 17.19 25.47 -9.67
CA CYS A 209 18.35 25.09 -8.89
C CYS A 209 18.08 23.91 -7.93
N LEU A 210 17.20 22.98 -8.34
CA LEU A 210 16.88 21.78 -7.56
C LEU A 210 17.82 20.64 -7.94
N LYS A 211 18.29 19.88 -6.96
CA LYS A 211 19.06 18.65 -7.17
C LYS A 211 18.10 17.45 -7.19
N PRO A 212 17.88 16.80 -8.35
CA PRO A 212 17.02 15.61 -8.40
C PRO A 212 17.62 14.45 -7.60
N LEU A 213 16.77 13.63 -7.00
CA LEU A 213 17.19 12.40 -6.30
C LEU A 213 17.49 11.27 -7.28
N ALA A 214 16.70 11.15 -8.34
CA ALA A 214 16.79 10.10 -9.35
C ALA A 214 16.21 10.57 -10.69
N GLN A 215 16.42 9.76 -11.73
CA GLN A 215 15.80 9.91 -13.04
C GLN A 215 14.92 8.68 -13.33
N ILE A 216 13.69 8.92 -13.80
CA ILE A 216 12.83 7.85 -14.33
C ILE A 216 13.33 7.52 -15.73
N VAL A 217 13.86 6.30 -15.91
CA VAL A 217 14.39 5.82 -17.20
C VAL A 217 13.29 5.09 -18.00
N SER A 218 12.52 4.23 -17.34
CA SER A 218 11.42 3.48 -17.95
C SER A 218 10.46 2.96 -16.88
N TRP A 219 9.29 2.48 -17.30
CA TRP A 219 8.34 1.74 -16.47
C TRP A 219 7.58 0.73 -17.36
N VAL A 220 6.99 -0.29 -16.76
CA VAL A 220 6.20 -1.32 -17.46
C VAL A 220 4.99 -1.72 -16.62
N GLU A 221 3.89 -2.05 -17.30
CA GLU A 221 2.71 -2.69 -16.72
C GLU A 221 2.41 -3.97 -17.49
N ALA A 222 2.09 -5.04 -16.77
CA ALA A 222 1.81 -6.35 -17.34
C ALA A 222 0.64 -7.01 -16.62
N GLY A 223 -0.19 -7.73 -17.36
CA GLY A 223 -1.24 -8.57 -16.81
C GLY A 223 -0.76 -10.02 -16.70
N LEU A 224 -1.06 -10.66 -15.58
CA LEU A 224 -0.84 -12.08 -15.34
C LEU A 224 -2.18 -12.75 -15.01
N HIS A 225 -2.16 -14.08 -14.92
CA HIS A 225 -3.34 -14.84 -14.54
C HIS A 225 -3.71 -14.54 -13.07
N PRO A 226 -4.98 -14.24 -12.72
CA PRO A 226 -5.36 -13.80 -11.36
C PRO A 226 -5.10 -14.81 -10.24
N ALA A 227 -4.93 -16.09 -10.60
CA ALA A 227 -4.67 -17.14 -9.62
C ALA A 227 -3.22 -17.21 -9.11
N ILE A 228 -2.30 -16.42 -9.67
CA ILE A 228 -0.87 -16.40 -9.33
C ILE A 228 -0.38 -14.97 -9.07
#